data_AF-A0A8H9N5A2-F1
#
_entry.id   AF-A0A8H9N5A2-F1
#
_cell.length_a   1.000
_cell.length_b   1.000
_cell.length_c   1.000
_cell.angle_alpha   90.00
_cell.angle_beta   90.00
_cell.angle_gamma   90.00
#
_symmetry.space_group_name_H-M   'P 1'
#
loop_
_entity.id
_entity.type
_entity.pdbx_description
1 polymer ?
#
loop_
_entity_poly.entity_id
_entity_poly.type
_entity_poly.pdbx_seq_one_letter_code
_entity_poly.pdbx_strand_id
1 'polypeptide(L)'
;MKDLYSKGFLKSLVSKRIVPLSEQVGEVAIDLLLTDELIKSIPILGPALRLIEAGNDIRAYAFAKKVSMFLFELDTLSIEQREKFVAQTESSVSKSQELGEAILFTLDALSSADAAKYLGRSFKLYIDGSLTKESFDIYSHLVSNLTPHVIQHLHYAYQNAWSSGFSGDSMYYLASLGLIDMNVVPKHDGNNIKFMQHPSCNEFGRLFYKRVILGESLPT
;
A
#
# COMPACT_ATOMS: atom_id res chain seq x y z
N MET A 1 -11.09 19.37 -11.29
CA MET A 1 -10.00 18.44 -10.89
C MET A 1 -9.24 18.90 -9.65
N LYS A 2 -8.68 20.13 -9.59
CA LYS A 2 -7.92 20.61 -8.41
C LYS A 2 -8.67 20.53 -7.06
N ASP A 3 -9.97 20.80 -7.05
CA ASP A 3 -10.80 20.63 -5.83
C ASP A 3 -11.06 19.17 -5.45
N LEU A 4 -11.03 18.25 -6.43
CA LEU A 4 -11.17 16.81 -6.17
C LEU A 4 -9.91 16.28 -5.48
N TYR A 5 -8.74 16.69 -5.97
CA TYR A 5 -7.44 16.27 -5.42
C TYR A 5 -7.18 16.83 -4.02
N SER A 6 -7.58 18.07 -3.75
CA SER A 6 -7.42 18.66 -2.42
C SER A 6 -8.59 18.28 -1.49
N LYS A 7 -9.72 18.97 -1.65
CA LYS A 7 -10.87 18.86 -0.73
C LYS A 7 -11.59 17.52 -0.86
N GLY A 8 -11.72 16.98 -2.07
CA GLY A 8 -12.38 15.70 -2.30
C GLY A 8 -11.66 14.56 -1.60
N PHE A 9 -10.35 14.43 -1.83
CA PHE A 9 -9.52 13.41 -1.20
C PHE A 9 -9.56 13.50 0.32
N LEU A 10 -9.26 14.67 0.90
CA LEU A 10 -9.21 14.82 2.36
C LEU A 10 -10.56 14.56 3.03
N LYS A 11 -11.67 15.03 2.44
CA LYS A 11 -13.03 14.70 2.92
C LYS A 11 -13.34 13.21 2.84
N SER A 12 -12.74 12.51 1.88
CA SER A 12 -12.91 11.06 1.74
C SER A 12 -12.22 10.29 2.86
N LEU A 13 -11.10 10.80 3.40
CA LEU A 13 -10.40 10.19 4.54
C LEU A 13 -11.25 10.16 5.81
N VAL A 14 -12.10 11.17 6.01
CA VAL A 14 -12.98 11.32 7.18
C VAL A 14 -14.43 10.93 6.90
N SER A 15 -14.71 10.35 5.72
CA SER A 15 -16.04 9.85 5.41
C SER A 15 -16.39 8.70 6.36
N LYS A 16 -17.67 8.60 6.75
CA LYS A 16 -18.13 7.63 7.75
C LYS A 16 -17.75 6.20 7.34
N ARG A 17 -17.42 5.39 8.35
CA ARG A 17 -17.07 3.96 8.21
C ARG A 17 -18.00 3.27 7.21
N ILE A 18 -17.41 2.68 6.19
CA ILE A 18 -18.15 1.78 5.33
C ILE A 18 -18.10 0.41 5.99
N VAL A 19 -19.18 0.07 6.68
CA VAL A 19 -19.50 -1.24 7.27
C VAL A 19 -18.51 -1.76 8.35
N PRO A 20 -18.98 -2.34 9.46
CA PRO A 20 -18.13 -3.12 10.35
C PRO A 20 -17.78 -4.45 9.66
N LEU A 21 -16.77 -4.45 8.79
CA LEU A 21 -16.30 -5.67 8.13
C LEU A 21 -15.07 -6.20 8.86
N SER A 22 -15.27 -7.38 9.44
CA SER A 22 -14.23 -8.25 10.02
C SER A 22 -13.06 -8.47 9.06
N GLU A 23 -11.95 -8.99 9.60
CA GLU A 23 -10.60 -9.22 9.04
C GLU A 23 -10.48 -9.87 7.63
N GLN A 24 -11.58 -10.16 6.93
CA GLN A 24 -11.61 -10.79 5.62
C GLN A 24 -12.46 -9.98 4.62
N VAL A 25 -12.05 -8.75 4.35
CA VAL A 25 -12.51 -8.06 3.14
C VAL A 25 -11.71 -8.62 1.96
N GLY A 26 -12.30 -9.62 1.30
CA GLY A 26 -11.83 -10.13 0.01
C GLY A 26 -12.42 -9.34 -1.16
N GLU A 27 -11.94 -9.63 -2.36
CA GLU A 27 -12.37 -8.98 -3.60
C GLU A 27 -13.89 -8.94 -3.79
N VAL A 28 -14.58 -10.05 -3.46
CA VAL A 28 -16.03 -10.22 -3.58
C VAL A 28 -16.80 -9.27 -2.66
N ALA A 29 -16.27 -8.95 -1.47
CA ALA A 29 -16.93 -8.04 -0.53
C ALA A 29 -16.90 -6.60 -1.06
N ILE A 30 -15.81 -6.20 -1.72
CA ILE A 30 -15.69 -4.86 -2.32
C ILE A 30 -16.72 -4.67 -3.42
N ASP A 31 -16.94 -5.69 -4.25
CA ASP A 31 -17.88 -5.59 -5.37
C ASP A 31 -19.31 -5.33 -4.90
N LEU A 32 -19.71 -5.92 -3.78
CA LEU A 32 -21.00 -5.64 -3.13
C LEU A 32 -21.05 -4.21 -2.61
N LEU A 33 -19.98 -3.72 -1.98
CA LEU A 33 -19.90 -2.37 -1.41
C LEU A 33 -19.90 -1.27 -2.48
N LEU A 34 -19.36 -1.52 -3.67
CA LEU A 34 -19.39 -0.53 -4.76
C LEU A 34 -20.82 -0.20 -5.23
N THR A 35 -21.81 -1.04 -4.89
CA THR A 35 -23.23 -0.76 -5.13
C THR A 35 -23.94 -0.05 -3.97
N ASP A 36 -23.27 0.10 -2.83
CA ASP A 36 -23.82 0.70 -1.61
C ASP A 36 -23.88 2.24 -1.71
N GLU A 37 -25.01 2.82 -1.31
CA GLU A 37 -25.23 4.28 -1.29
C GLU A 37 -24.25 5.01 -0.35
N LEU A 38 -23.75 4.35 0.70
CA LEU A 38 -22.72 4.90 1.60
C LEU A 38 -21.40 5.12 0.85
N ILE A 39 -21.00 4.19 0.01
CA ILE A 39 -19.79 4.32 -0.83
C ILE A 39 -19.96 5.44 -1.86
N LYS A 40 -21.17 5.60 -2.42
CA LYS A 40 -21.49 6.70 -3.34
C LYS A 40 -21.36 8.09 -2.71
N SER A 41 -21.51 8.18 -1.39
CA SER A 41 -21.35 9.44 -0.65
C SER A 41 -19.89 9.89 -0.50
N ILE A 42 -18.92 9.02 -0.79
CA ILE A 42 -17.49 9.36 -0.70
C ILE A 42 -17.09 10.28 -1.86
N PRO A 43 -16.55 11.48 -1.59
CA PRO A 43 -16.29 12.49 -2.62
C PRO A 43 -15.41 12.02 -3.79
N ILE A 44 -14.36 11.23 -3.54
CA ILE A 44 -13.49 10.72 -4.61
C ILE A 44 -14.06 9.54 -5.39
N LEU A 45 -15.03 8.80 -4.81
CA LEU A 45 -15.67 7.65 -5.46
C LEU A 45 -16.87 8.06 -6.31
N GLY A 46 -17.62 9.08 -5.89
CA GLY A 46 -18.82 9.55 -6.60
C GLY A 46 -18.63 9.78 -8.11
N PRO A 47 -17.57 10.46 -8.57
CA PRO A 47 -17.30 10.62 -10.00
C PRO A 47 -17.08 9.30 -10.74
N ALA A 48 -16.33 8.36 -10.17
CA ALA A 48 -16.07 7.06 -10.78
C ALA A 48 -17.33 6.20 -10.85
N LEU A 49 -18.12 6.17 -9.77
CA LEU A 49 -19.37 5.40 -9.71
C LEU A 49 -20.40 5.87 -10.74
N ARG A 50 -20.50 7.19 -10.97
CA ARG A 50 -21.36 7.72 -12.04
C ARG A 50 -20.94 7.26 -13.43
N LEU A 51 -19.64 7.10 -13.69
CA LEU A 51 -19.14 6.59 -14.98
C LEU A 51 -19.46 5.10 -15.15
N ILE A 52 -19.39 4.33 -14.06
CA ILE A 52 -19.79 2.91 -14.04
C ILE A 52 -21.29 2.79 -14.35
N GLU A 53 -22.14 3.57 -13.66
CA GLU A 53 -23.59 3.56 -13.87
C GLU A 53 -24.00 4.03 -15.29
N ALA A 54 -23.29 5.01 -15.86
CA ALA A 54 -23.62 5.57 -17.16
C ALA A 54 -23.20 4.70 -18.35
N GLY A 55 -22.15 3.88 -18.22
CA GLY A 55 -21.55 3.21 -19.38
C GLY A 55 -20.80 1.91 -19.10
N ASN A 56 -20.90 1.35 -17.89
CA ASN A 56 -20.16 0.15 -17.46
C ASN A 56 -18.65 0.27 -17.72
N ASP A 57 -18.07 1.43 -17.36
CA ASP A 57 -16.65 1.73 -17.60
C ASP A 57 -15.74 0.88 -16.69
N ILE A 58 -15.00 -0.05 -17.29
CA ILE A 58 -14.08 -0.95 -16.59
C ILE A 58 -12.93 -0.23 -15.89
N ARG A 59 -12.45 0.90 -16.43
CA ARG A 59 -11.39 1.70 -15.80
C ARG A 59 -11.92 2.43 -14.59
N ALA A 60 -13.11 3.01 -14.70
CA ALA A 60 -13.78 3.65 -13.57
C ALA A 60 -14.07 2.63 -12.46
N TYR A 61 -14.52 1.42 -12.82
CA TYR A 61 -14.72 0.32 -11.88
C TYR A 61 -13.42 -0.12 -11.20
N ALA A 62 -12.35 -0.34 -11.96
CA ALA A 62 -11.05 -0.71 -11.40
C ALA A 62 -10.50 0.39 -10.47
N PHE A 63 -10.64 1.67 -10.84
CA PHE A 63 -10.24 2.79 -10.00
C PHE A 63 -11.05 2.86 -8.70
N ALA A 64 -12.39 2.74 -8.78
CA ALA A 64 -13.25 2.74 -7.61
C ALA A 64 -12.88 1.61 -6.65
N LYS A 65 -12.64 0.40 -7.17
CA LYS A 65 -12.20 -0.77 -6.39
C LYS A 65 -10.87 -0.53 -5.68
N LYS A 66 -9.89 0.07 -6.36
CA LYS A 66 -8.59 0.42 -5.76
C LYS A 66 -8.74 1.47 -4.66
N VAL A 67 -9.48 2.53 -4.91
CA VAL A 67 -9.75 3.59 -3.91
C VAL A 67 -10.48 3.01 -2.69
N SER A 68 -11.47 2.15 -2.88
CA SER A 68 -12.17 1.48 -1.79
C SER A 68 -11.21 0.65 -0.94
N MET A 69 -10.40 -0.22 -1.54
CA MET A 69 -9.38 -1.01 -0.81
C MET A 69 -8.41 -0.14 -0.01
N PHE A 70 -7.97 0.98 -0.58
CA PHE A 70 -7.12 1.94 0.11
C PHE A 70 -7.81 2.56 1.33
N LEU A 71 -9.05 3.04 1.17
CA LEU A 71 -9.80 3.68 2.26
C LEU A 71 -10.15 2.70 3.39
N PHE A 72 -10.45 1.44 3.07
CA PHE A 72 -10.75 0.41 4.08
C PHE A 72 -9.61 0.19 5.06
N GLU A 73 -8.36 0.26 4.60
CA GLU A 73 -7.21 0.11 5.50
C GLU A 73 -7.12 1.27 6.51
N LEU A 74 -7.65 2.45 6.15
CA LEU A 74 -7.72 3.61 7.05
C LEU A 74 -8.85 3.51 8.07
N ASP A 75 -9.83 2.62 7.88
CA ASP A 75 -10.94 2.45 8.82
C ASP A 75 -10.50 1.86 10.17
N THR A 76 -9.32 1.26 10.22
CA THR A 76 -8.67 0.83 11.46
C THR A 76 -8.18 2.00 12.33
N LEU A 77 -8.03 3.20 11.76
CA LEU A 77 -7.77 4.42 12.51
C LEU A 77 -9.06 4.99 13.11
N SER A 78 -8.94 5.59 14.29
CA SER A 78 -10.04 6.35 14.89
C SER A 78 -10.42 7.54 14.00
N ILE A 79 -11.67 8.00 14.08
CA ILE A 79 -12.10 9.16 13.30
C ILE A 79 -11.30 10.41 13.70
N GLU A 80 -10.98 10.54 14.98
CA GLU A 80 -10.20 11.64 15.55
C GLU A 80 -8.76 11.67 15.00
N GLN A 81 -8.13 10.49 14.80
CA GLN A 81 -6.80 10.42 14.18
C GLN A 81 -6.83 10.94 12.75
N ARG A 82 -7.86 10.55 11.98
CA ARG A 82 -8.04 10.99 10.58
C ARG A 82 -8.35 12.49 10.49
N GLU A 83 -9.25 12.98 11.33
CA GLU A 83 -9.59 14.41 11.42
C GLU A 83 -8.38 15.26 11.79
N LYS A 84 -7.57 14.82 12.77
CA LYS A 84 -6.33 15.50 13.17
C LYS A 84 -5.36 15.60 11.98
N PHE A 85 -5.17 14.51 11.24
CA PHE A 85 -4.30 14.50 10.07
C PHE A 85 -4.80 15.43 8.95
N VAL A 86 -6.12 15.40 8.68
CA VAL A 86 -6.75 16.30 7.70
C VAL A 86 -6.53 17.76 8.11
N ALA A 87 -6.81 18.12 9.36
CA ALA A 87 -6.63 19.49 9.85
C ALA A 87 -5.17 19.97 9.75
N GLN A 88 -4.20 19.09 10.06
CA GLN A 88 -2.78 19.40 9.89
C GLN A 88 -2.40 19.61 8.43
N THR A 89 -2.97 18.82 7.52
CA THR A 89 -2.66 18.88 6.08
C THR A 89 -3.33 20.08 5.40
N GLU A 90 -4.57 20.41 5.77
CA GLU A 90 -5.32 21.56 5.24
C GLU A 90 -4.73 22.92 5.63
N SER A 91 -3.86 22.96 6.64
CA SER A 91 -3.11 24.18 7.01
C SER A 91 -2.30 24.78 5.85
N SER A 92 -2.04 23.99 4.80
CA SER A 92 -1.42 24.45 3.55
C SER A 92 -2.17 23.90 2.34
N VAL A 93 -2.69 24.81 1.51
CA VAL A 93 -3.36 24.46 0.24
C VAL A 93 -2.41 23.70 -0.70
N SER A 94 -1.13 24.07 -0.75
CA SER A 94 -0.16 23.39 -1.60
C SER A 94 0.07 21.95 -1.13
N LYS A 95 0.25 21.74 0.18
CA LYS A 95 0.49 20.39 0.74
C LYS A 95 -0.72 19.47 0.56
N SER A 96 -1.92 19.98 0.80
CA SER A 96 -3.16 19.21 0.62
C SER A 96 -3.39 18.80 -0.83
N GLN A 97 -3.15 19.71 -1.79
CA GLN A 97 -3.27 19.39 -3.20
C GLN A 97 -2.21 18.38 -3.64
N GLU A 98 -0.95 18.59 -3.28
CA GLU A 98 0.17 17.71 -3.64
C GLU A 98 -0.04 16.28 -3.11
N LEU A 99 -0.44 16.15 -1.84
CA LEU A 99 -0.67 14.85 -1.23
C LEU A 99 -1.80 14.09 -1.93
N GLY A 100 -2.95 14.73 -2.13
CA GLY A 100 -4.10 14.07 -2.73
C GLY A 100 -3.88 13.75 -4.21
N GLU A 101 -3.20 14.63 -4.96
CA GLU A 101 -2.80 14.36 -6.35
C GLU A 101 -1.84 13.17 -6.44
N ALA A 102 -0.80 13.15 -5.60
CA ALA A 102 0.16 12.05 -5.56
C ALA A 102 -0.51 10.70 -5.25
N ILE A 103 -1.39 10.66 -4.24
CA ILE A 103 -2.07 9.41 -3.84
C ILE A 103 -3.06 8.96 -4.92
N LEU A 104 -3.86 9.86 -5.48
CA LEU A 104 -4.84 9.50 -6.50
C LEU A 104 -4.17 9.05 -7.80
N PHE A 105 -3.06 9.69 -8.20
CA PHE A 105 -2.28 9.25 -9.37
C PHE A 105 -1.60 7.91 -9.13
N THR A 106 -1.09 7.68 -7.92
CA THR A 106 -0.56 6.37 -7.54
C THR A 106 -1.66 5.33 -7.65
N LEU A 107 -2.82 5.55 -7.02
CA LEU A 107 -3.98 4.64 -7.07
C LEU A 107 -4.42 4.35 -8.51
N ASP A 108 -4.45 5.35 -9.39
CA ASP A 108 -4.80 5.17 -10.80
C ASP A 108 -3.78 4.27 -11.53
N ALA A 109 -2.48 4.45 -11.26
CA ALA A 109 -1.39 3.68 -11.86
C ALA A 109 -1.23 2.25 -11.30
N LEU A 110 -1.71 1.97 -10.08
CA LEU A 110 -1.56 0.65 -9.46
C LEU A 110 -2.22 -0.46 -10.30
N SER A 111 -1.52 -1.58 -10.42
CA SER A 111 -1.90 -2.73 -11.24
C SER A 111 -3.03 -3.58 -10.66
N SER A 112 -3.30 -3.47 -9.35
CA SER A 112 -4.29 -4.30 -8.67
C SER A 112 -4.90 -3.62 -7.43
N ALA A 113 -6.04 -4.15 -6.99
CA ALA A 113 -6.68 -3.76 -5.74
C ALA A 113 -5.86 -4.16 -4.50
N ASP A 114 -5.10 -5.26 -4.57
CA ASP A 114 -4.16 -5.65 -3.52
C ASP A 114 -3.02 -4.65 -3.35
N ALA A 115 -2.48 -4.10 -4.45
CA ALA A 115 -1.51 -3.03 -4.34
C ALA A 115 -2.11 -1.80 -3.65
N ALA A 116 -3.37 -1.46 -3.93
CA ALA A 116 -4.04 -0.34 -3.28
C ALA A 116 -4.26 -0.56 -1.77
N LYS A 117 -4.51 -1.82 -1.36
CA LYS A 117 -4.51 -2.24 0.05
C LYS A 117 -3.16 -1.95 0.72
N TYR A 118 -2.05 -2.35 0.09
CA TYR A 118 -0.71 -2.08 0.63
C TYR A 118 -0.38 -0.58 0.70
N LEU A 119 -0.84 0.20 -0.28
CA LEU A 119 -0.72 1.67 -0.23
C LEU A 119 -1.53 2.23 0.95
N GLY A 120 -2.75 1.73 1.18
CA GLY A 120 -3.60 2.13 2.31
C GLY A 120 -2.95 1.83 3.66
N ARG A 121 -2.35 0.65 3.82
CA ARG A 121 -1.57 0.29 5.02
C ARG A 121 -0.37 1.21 5.21
N SER A 122 0.38 1.50 4.15
CA SER A 122 1.51 2.42 4.22
C SER A 122 1.08 3.83 4.60
N PHE A 123 -0.04 4.30 4.06
CA PHE A 123 -0.59 5.62 4.35
C PHE A 123 -1.15 5.71 5.77
N LYS A 124 -1.76 4.65 6.28
CA LYS A 124 -2.16 4.53 7.69
C LYS A 124 -0.98 4.79 8.63
N LEU A 125 0.15 4.11 8.37
CA LEU A 125 1.36 4.28 9.17
C LEU A 125 1.93 5.70 9.08
N TYR A 126 1.71 6.39 7.96
CA TYR A 126 2.06 7.80 7.84
C TYR A 126 1.12 8.70 8.67
N ILE A 127 -0.19 8.44 8.62
CA ILE A 127 -1.19 9.19 9.41
C ILE A 127 -0.94 9.04 10.92
N ASP A 128 -0.65 7.83 11.38
CA ASP A 128 -0.44 7.56 12.81
C ASP A 128 0.95 7.98 13.33
N GLY A 129 1.84 8.42 12.44
CA GLY A 129 3.19 8.89 12.77
C GLY A 129 4.25 7.78 12.87
N SER A 130 3.89 6.53 12.60
CA SER A 130 4.84 5.40 12.51
C SER A 130 5.82 5.51 11.35
N LEU A 131 5.47 6.23 10.29
CA LEU A 131 6.34 6.54 9.15
C LEU A 131 6.50 8.05 8.99
N THR A 132 7.71 8.46 8.61
CA THR A 132 7.95 9.80 8.07
C THR A 132 7.37 9.91 6.66
N LYS A 133 7.20 11.14 6.15
CA LYS A 133 6.78 11.36 4.76
C LYS A 133 7.74 10.70 3.75
N GLU A 134 9.04 10.83 3.99
CA GLU A 134 10.07 10.18 3.18
C GLU A 134 9.92 8.64 3.17
N SER A 135 9.71 8.04 4.34
CA SER A 135 9.51 6.58 4.43
C SER A 135 8.23 6.14 3.71
N PHE A 136 7.16 6.94 3.82
CA PHE A 136 5.92 6.71 3.07
C PHE A 136 6.12 6.79 1.56
N ASP A 137 6.92 7.76 1.08
CA ASP A 137 7.20 7.90 -0.36
C ASP A 137 7.97 6.70 -0.90
N ILE A 138 8.96 6.21 -0.14
CA ILE A 138 9.67 4.98 -0.47
C ILE A 138 8.68 3.80 -0.50
N TYR A 139 7.82 3.67 0.52
CA TYR A 139 6.84 2.58 0.59
C TYR A 139 5.83 2.63 -0.56
N SER A 140 5.35 3.82 -0.93
CA SER A 140 4.46 4.03 -2.07
C SER A 140 5.10 3.59 -3.40
N HIS A 141 6.38 3.93 -3.58
CA HIS A 141 7.15 3.47 -4.73
C HIS A 141 7.31 1.94 -4.75
N LEU A 142 7.62 1.33 -3.59
CA LEU A 142 7.73 -0.13 -3.48
C LEU A 142 6.43 -0.82 -3.84
N VAL A 143 5.31 -0.37 -3.28
CA VAL A 143 3.97 -0.91 -3.54
C VAL A 143 3.62 -0.86 -5.03
N SER A 144 4.02 0.20 -5.72
CA SER A 144 3.81 0.34 -7.17
C SER A 144 4.55 -0.72 -8.01
N ASN A 145 5.59 -1.34 -7.44
CA ASN A 145 6.40 -2.37 -8.08
C ASN A 145 6.09 -3.79 -7.56
N LEU A 146 5.16 -3.96 -6.61
CA LEU A 146 4.81 -5.27 -6.07
C LEU A 146 3.89 -6.05 -7.02
N THR A 147 4.49 -6.93 -7.82
CA THR A 147 3.72 -7.96 -8.54
C THR A 147 3.42 -9.14 -7.60
N PRO A 148 2.40 -9.98 -7.90
CA PRO A 148 2.10 -11.18 -7.11
C PRO A 148 3.31 -12.09 -6.89
N HIS A 149 4.16 -12.22 -7.92
CA HIS A 149 5.41 -12.97 -7.86
C HIS A 149 6.42 -12.40 -6.86
N VAL A 150 6.55 -11.07 -6.81
CA VAL A 150 7.45 -10.38 -5.85
C VAL A 150 6.96 -10.57 -4.43
N ILE A 151 5.65 -10.50 -4.21
CA ILE A 151 5.03 -10.75 -2.90
C ILE A 151 5.29 -12.18 -2.45
N GLN A 152 5.11 -13.17 -3.34
CA GLN A 152 5.41 -14.57 -3.03
C GLN A 152 6.87 -14.77 -2.62
N HIS A 153 7.80 -14.13 -3.32
CA HIS A 153 9.22 -14.14 -2.99
C HIS A 153 9.51 -13.48 -1.65
N LEU A 154 8.84 -12.38 -1.34
CA LEU A 154 8.98 -11.71 -0.06
C LEU A 154 8.45 -12.59 1.10
N HIS A 155 7.31 -13.27 0.91
CA HIS A 155 6.80 -14.25 1.88
C HIS A 155 7.84 -15.33 2.15
N TYR A 156 8.40 -15.93 1.10
CA TYR A 156 9.38 -16.99 1.23
C TYR A 156 10.65 -16.51 1.95
N ALA A 157 11.18 -15.33 1.59
CA ALA A 157 12.33 -14.71 2.22
C ALA A 157 12.14 -14.53 3.73
N TYR A 158 10.99 -14.01 4.16
CA TYR A 158 10.73 -13.65 5.55
C TYR A 158 10.10 -14.76 6.41
N GLN A 159 9.54 -15.82 5.82
CA GLN A 159 8.96 -16.96 6.55
C GLN A 159 9.90 -18.17 6.64
N ASN A 160 10.64 -18.49 5.58
CA ASN A 160 11.35 -19.77 5.45
C ASN A 160 12.88 -19.67 5.54
N ALA A 161 13.39 -18.53 6.03
CA ALA A 161 14.82 -18.31 6.28
C ALA A 161 15.74 -18.74 5.11
N TRP A 162 15.33 -18.45 3.88
CA TRP A 162 16.13 -18.67 2.66
C TRP A 162 16.40 -20.13 2.29
N SER A 163 15.50 -21.06 2.60
CA SER A 163 15.65 -22.47 2.19
C SER A 163 15.86 -22.64 0.68
N SER A 164 16.52 -23.73 0.28
CA SER A 164 16.87 -24.06 -1.11
C SER A 164 15.66 -23.97 -2.04
N GLY A 165 15.66 -23.01 -2.98
CA GLY A 165 14.55 -22.80 -3.92
C GLY A 165 14.43 -21.39 -4.51
N PHE A 166 15.14 -20.40 -3.95
CA PHE A 166 15.10 -19.03 -4.45
C PHE A 166 16.03 -18.85 -5.66
N SER A 167 15.51 -18.36 -6.79
CA SER A 167 16.34 -18.02 -7.94
C SER A 167 17.21 -16.80 -7.66
N GLY A 168 18.43 -16.76 -8.21
CA GLY A 168 19.34 -15.62 -8.05
C GLY A 168 18.69 -14.29 -8.47
N ASP A 169 17.96 -14.30 -9.60
CA ASP A 169 17.26 -13.12 -10.12
C ASP A 169 16.29 -12.50 -9.11
N SER A 170 15.60 -13.35 -8.34
CA SER A 170 14.67 -12.91 -7.31
C SER A 170 15.37 -12.26 -6.13
N MET A 171 16.55 -12.78 -5.76
CA MET A 171 17.37 -12.17 -4.71
C MET A 171 17.84 -10.78 -5.14
N TYR A 172 18.39 -10.67 -6.35
CA TYR A 172 18.84 -9.38 -6.89
C TYR A 172 17.70 -8.38 -7.01
N TYR A 173 16.53 -8.83 -7.45
CA TYR A 173 15.38 -7.95 -7.56
C TYR A 173 14.92 -7.42 -6.20
N LEU A 174 14.73 -8.28 -5.19
CA LEU A 174 14.37 -7.84 -3.84
C LEU A 174 15.45 -6.94 -3.22
N ALA A 175 16.72 -7.21 -3.48
CA ALA A 175 17.82 -6.37 -3.02
C ALA A 175 17.83 -5.00 -3.70
N SER A 176 17.51 -4.94 -5.00
CA SER A 176 17.38 -3.68 -5.74
C SER A 176 16.23 -2.80 -5.22
N LEU A 177 15.22 -3.42 -4.62
CA LEU A 177 14.13 -2.75 -3.91
C LEU A 177 14.49 -2.39 -2.45
N GLY A 178 15.70 -2.72 -1.99
CA GLY A 178 16.13 -2.52 -0.60
C GLY A 178 15.43 -3.42 0.42
N LEU A 179 14.60 -4.37 -0.03
CA LEU A 179 13.83 -5.25 0.84
C LEU A 179 14.71 -6.32 1.51
N ILE A 180 15.91 -6.56 0.99
CA ILE A 180 16.91 -7.47 1.56
C ILE A 180 18.32 -6.95 1.28
N ASP A 181 19.31 -7.47 2.00
CA ASP A 181 20.72 -7.20 1.73
C ASP A 181 21.34 -8.35 0.95
N MET A 182 22.34 -8.04 0.12
CA MET A 182 23.19 -9.02 -0.57
C MET A 182 24.59 -8.95 0.00
N ASN A 183 24.91 -9.87 0.91
CA ASN A 183 26.23 -9.94 1.51
C ASN A 183 27.17 -10.78 0.65
N VAL A 184 28.47 -10.50 0.75
CA VAL A 184 29.50 -11.33 0.15
C VAL A 184 30.21 -12.09 1.25
N VAL A 185 30.09 -13.42 1.24
CA VAL A 185 30.74 -14.30 2.21
C VAL A 185 31.82 -15.15 1.55
N PRO A 186 33.01 -15.28 2.17
CA PRO A 186 34.02 -16.19 1.69
C PRO A 186 33.59 -17.64 1.98
N LYS A 187 33.63 -18.49 0.96
CA LYS A 187 33.51 -19.95 1.07
C LYS A 187 34.83 -20.59 0.73
N HIS A 188 35.34 -21.36 1.68
CA HIS A 188 36.53 -22.16 1.49
C HIS A 188 36.19 -23.41 0.68
N ASP A 189 36.95 -23.63 -0.40
CA ASP A 189 36.86 -24.79 -1.29
C ASP A 189 38.28 -25.37 -1.46
N GLY A 190 38.67 -26.22 -0.50
CA GLY A 190 40.05 -26.65 -0.32
C GLY A 190 40.97 -25.46 -0.02
N ASN A 191 42.00 -25.27 -0.85
CA ASN A 191 42.94 -24.14 -0.75
C ASN A 191 42.44 -22.86 -1.44
N ASN A 192 41.29 -22.91 -2.11
CA ASN A 192 40.73 -21.75 -2.81
C ASN A 192 39.68 -21.04 -1.93
N ILE A 193 39.65 -19.72 -2.01
CA ILE A 193 38.57 -18.90 -1.45
C ILE A 193 37.67 -18.46 -2.60
N LYS A 194 36.39 -18.83 -2.54
CA LYS A 194 35.36 -18.34 -3.46
C LYS A 194 34.50 -17.33 -2.72
N PHE A 195 34.26 -16.17 -3.31
CA PHE A 195 33.31 -15.20 -2.76
C PHE A 195 31.92 -15.55 -3.28
N MET A 196 31.02 -15.89 -2.37
CA MET A 196 29.63 -16.18 -2.70
C MET A 196 28.73 -15.08 -2.18
N GLN A 197 27.68 -14.80 -2.93
CA GLN A 197 26.65 -13.89 -2.46
C GLN A 197 25.65 -14.63 -1.59
N HIS A 198 25.27 -14.01 -0.48
CA HIS A 198 24.35 -14.56 0.49
C HIS A 198 23.29 -13.50 0.83
N PRO A 199 22.00 -13.72 0.49
CA PRO A 199 20.95 -12.79 0.86
C PRO A 199 20.75 -12.79 2.38
N SER A 200 20.36 -11.66 2.96
CA SER A 200 19.87 -11.60 4.33
C SER A 200 18.71 -10.63 4.46
N CYS A 201 17.74 -10.98 5.32
CA CYS A 201 16.67 -10.06 5.67
C CYS A 201 17.23 -8.85 6.45
N ASN A 202 16.91 -7.64 6.02
CA ASN A 202 17.22 -6.42 6.75
C ASN A 202 16.00 -5.90 7.53
N GLU A 203 16.21 -4.89 8.37
CA GLU A 203 15.15 -4.31 9.21
C GLU A 203 14.09 -3.57 8.38
N PHE A 204 14.52 -2.79 7.38
CA PHE A 204 13.64 -2.04 6.50
C PHE A 204 12.60 -2.96 5.82
N GLY A 205 13.07 -4.02 5.16
CA GLY A 205 12.20 -5.00 4.51
C GLY A 205 11.37 -5.80 5.51
N ARG A 206 11.87 -6.03 6.73
CA ARG A 206 11.11 -6.72 7.80
C ARG A 206 9.91 -5.89 8.22
N LEU A 207 10.11 -4.59 8.44
CA LEU A 207 9.06 -3.65 8.82
C LEU A 207 8.03 -3.51 7.69
N PHE A 208 8.49 -3.37 6.45
CA PHE A 208 7.62 -3.33 5.29
C PHE A 208 6.80 -4.62 5.17
N TYR A 209 7.44 -5.79 5.21
CA TYR A 209 6.76 -7.08 5.11
C TYR A 209 5.71 -7.27 6.22
N LYS A 210 6.07 -7.05 7.48
CA LYS A 210 5.14 -7.23 8.60
C LYS A 210 3.98 -6.23 8.56
N ARG A 211 4.27 -4.93 8.45
CA ARG A 211 3.25 -3.88 8.63
C ARG A 211 2.45 -3.60 7.37
N VAL A 212 3.05 -3.77 6.18
CA VAL A 212 2.39 -3.48 4.90
C VAL A 212 1.85 -4.78 4.29
N ILE A 213 2.68 -5.80 4.11
CA ILE A 213 2.24 -7.03 3.42
C ILE A 213 1.31 -7.88 4.30
N LEU A 214 1.71 -8.14 5.55
CA LEU A 214 0.90 -8.92 6.48
C LEU A 214 -0.17 -8.08 7.21
N GLY A 215 0.08 -6.78 7.39
CA GLY A 215 -0.84 -5.89 8.11
C GLY A 215 -0.74 -6.03 9.63
N GLU A 216 0.38 -6.55 10.14
CA GLU A 216 0.61 -6.72 11.58
C GLU A 216 0.78 -5.38 12.27
N SER A 217 0.07 -5.19 13.38
CA SER A 217 0.38 -4.15 14.37
C SER A 217 1.58 -4.60 15.20
N LEU A 218 2.67 -3.84 15.16
CA LEU A 218 3.80 -4.11 16.06
C LEU A 218 3.42 -3.67 17.48
N PRO A 219 3.76 -4.44 18.52
CA PRO A 219 3.58 -4.01 19.89
C PRO A 219 4.41 -2.74 20.15
N THR A 220 3.74 -1.71 20.68
CA THR A 220 4.35 -0.47 21.19
C THR A 220 5.18 -0.73 22.43
#